data_AF-A0A497Z2T2-F1
#
_entry.id   AF-A0A497Z2T2-F1
#
_cell.length_a   1.000
_cell.length_b   1.000
_cell.length_c   1.000
_cell.angle_alpha   90.00
_cell.angle_beta   90.00
_cell.angle_gamma   90.00
#
_symmetry.space_group_name_H-M   'P 1'
#
loop_
_entity.id
_entity.type
_entity.pdbx_description
1 polymer ?
#
loop_
_entity_poly.entity_id
_entity_poly.type
_entity_poly.pdbx_seq_one_letter_code
_entity_poly.pdbx_strand_id
1 'polypeptide(L)'
;MRLTCPNCSAQYEVPDEVIPEDGREVQCSNCEKTWFQEKHPATGETEAEATQEIDSPDPVEVKTVAEASHDESASNIDPAVSNILKEEAAREADLREREGSSLESQPDLALDPPEEPKVKSNRPSATESAADAGQRDELPDVEAINSGLRSDLSSDEAETDAPARKSGGFLRGFALILIIGVILFLIYGNASQISEAVPQADPVLKSYVSMVDQARLWLESQTGGAGQN
;
A
#
# COMPACT_ATOMS: atom_id res chain seq x y z
N MET A 1 33.64 3.50 -14.07
CA MET A 1 33.52 2.74 -12.80
C MET A 1 32.30 1.80 -12.80
N ARG A 2 32.28 0.79 -11.91
CA ARG A 2 31.13 -0.12 -11.71
C ARG A 2 30.50 0.11 -10.35
N LEU A 3 29.17 0.25 -10.32
CA LEU A 3 28.38 0.47 -9.10
C LEU A 3 27.51 -0.76 -8.83
N THR A 4 27.41 -1.15 -7.56
CA THR A 4 26.58 -2.28 -7.13
C THR A 4 25.52 -1.79 -6.17
N CYS A 5 24.25 -2.08 -6.46
CA CYS A 5 23.15 -1.68 -5.59
C CYS A 5 23.18 -2.49 -4.27
N PRO A 6 23.11 -1.85 -3.09
CA PRO A 6 23.15 -2.54 -1.80
C PRO A 6 21.89 -3.33 -1.45
N ASN A 7 20.77 -3.11 -2.17
CA ASN A 7 19.51 -3.79 -1.91
C ASN A 7 19.30 -5.03 -2.79
N CYS A 8 19.47 -4.89 -4.12
CA CYS A 8 19.18 -5.96 -5.07
C CYS A 8 20.39 -6.54 -5.80
N SER A 9 21.62 -6.09 -5.49
CA SER A 9 22.89 -6.54 -6.10
C SER A 9 23.02 -6.33 -7.62
N ALA A 10 22.13 -5.54 -8.23
CA ALA A 10 22.26 -5.12 -9.63
C ALA A 10 23.54 -4.30 -9.84
N GLN A 11 24.20 -4.54 -10.97
CA GLN A 11 25.46 -3.88 -11.35
C GLN A 11 25.23 -2.90 -12.50
N TYR A 12 25.76 -1.68 -12.37
CA TYR A 12 25.67 -0.62 -13.37
C TYR A 12 27.07 -0.15 -13.74
N GLU A 13 27.31 0.02 -15.05
CA GLU A 13 28.54 0.59 -15.56
C GLU A 13 28.30 2.09 -15.81
N VAL A 14 28.97 2.93 -15.03
CA VAL A 14 28.80 4.38 -15.05
C VAL A 14 30.15 5.03 -15.37
N PRO A 15 30.22 5.96 -16.34
CA PRO A 15 31.44 6.72 -16.59
C PRO A 15 31.81 7.58 -15.37
N ASP A 16 33.10 7.67 -15.05
CA ASP A 16 33.62 8.45 -13.92
C ASP A 16 33.36 9.96 -14.04
N GLU A 17 32.99 10.45 -15.22
CA GLU A 17 32.59 11.84 -15.49
C GLU A 17 31.23 12.21 -14.88
N VAL A 18 30.37 11.23 -14.63
CA VAL A 18 28.98 11.45 -14.16
C VAL A 18 28.91 11.60 -12.64
N ILE A 19 29.94 11.14 -11.90
CA ILE A 19 30.05 11.26 -10.44
C ILE A 19 31.05 12.39 -10.12
N PRO A 20 30.58 13.57 -9.67
CA PRO A 20 31.46 14.69 -9.30
C PRO A 20 32.28 14.37 -8.03
N GLU A 21 33.35 15.15 -7.80
CA GLU A 21 34.25 14.98 -6.63
C GLU A 21 33.50 15.08 -5.29
N ASP A 22 32.45 15.90 -5.22
CA ASP A 22 31.61 16.07 -4.03
C ASP A 22 30.67 14.87 -3.78
N GLY A 23 30.70 13.84 -4.63
CA GLY A 23 29.79 12.70 -4.60
C GLY A 23 28.41 13.02 -5.19
N ARG A 24 27.61 11.97 -5.41
CA ARG A 24 26.24 12.10 -5.94
C ARG A 24 25.33 11.02 -5.38
N GLU A 25 24.08 11.36 -5.15
CA GLU A 25 23.03 10.38 -4.88
C GLU A 25 22.67 9.62 -6.17
N VAL A 26 22.76 8.29 -6.11
CA VAL A 26 22.43 7.40 -7.22
C VAL A 26 21.23 6.55 -6.83
N GLN A 27 20.31 6.37 -7.79
CA GLN A 27 19.10 5.57 -7.60
C GLN A 27 19.19 4.28 -8.42
N CYS A 28 18.84 3.16 -7.79
CA CYS A 28 18.73 1.88 -8.49
C CYS A 28 17.49 1.87 -9.39
N SER A 29 17.63 1.62 -10.69
CA SER A 29 16.47 1.45 -11.58
C SER A 29 15.70 0.14 -11.35
N ASN A 30 16.32 -0.87 -10.71
CA ASN A 30 15.68 -2.16 -10.47
C ASN A 30 14.85 -2.23 -9.18
N CYS A 31 15.26 -1.52 -8.12
CA CYS A 31 14.62 -1.59 -6.80
C CYS A 31 14.41 -0.22 -6.13
N GLU A 32 14.63 0.88 -6.86
CA GLU A 32 14.39 2.28 -6.47
C GLU A 32 15.15 2.79 -5.25
N LYS A 33 16.02 1.95 -4.65
CA LYS A 33 16.87 2.36 -3.53
C LYS A 33 17.84 3.45 -3.97
N THR A 34 17.79 4.58 -3.28
CA THR A 34 18.78 5.65 -3.38
C THR A 34 19.90 5.44 -2.37
N TRP A 35 21.14 5.63 -2.79
CA TRP A 35 22.32 5.67 -1.92
C TRP A 35 23.31 6.73 -2.42
N PHE A 36 24.21 7.16 -1.54
CA PHE A 36 25.24 8.13 -1.87
C PHE A 36 26.49 7.43 -2.41
N GLN A 37 27.01 7.89 -3.54
CA GLN A 37 28.23 7.36 -4.14
C GLN A 37 29.31 8.45 -4.20
N GLU A 38 30.39 8.21 -3.50
CA GLU A 38 31.62 8.99 -3.59
C GLU A 38 32.40 8.63 -4.86
N LYS A 39 33.14 9.60 -5.42
CA LYS A 39 34.00 9.32 -6.58
C LYS A 39 35.09 8.34 -6.18
N HIS A 40 35.25 7.27 -6.97
CA HIS A 40 36.37 6.38 -6.78
C HIS A 40 37.66 7.12 -7.12
N PRO A 41 38.69 7.10 -6.25
CA PRO A 41 39.96 7.74 -6.59
C PRO A 41 40.49 7.08 -7.86
N ALA A 42 40.72 7.90 -8.88
CA ALA A 42 41.34 7.47 -10.13
C ALA A 42 42.85 7.27 -9.88
N THR A 43 43.19 6.22 -9.13
CA THR A 43 44.56 5.74 -9.04
C THR A 43 44.67 4.54 -9.98
N GLY A 44 45.25 4.82 -11.16
CA GLY A 44 45.66 3.81 -12.11
C GLY A 44 46.57 2.76 -11.48
N GLU A 45 46.57 1.61 -12.12
CA GLU A 45 47.30 0.40 -11.79
C GLU A 45 48.76 0.68 -11.40
N THR A 46 49.16 0.26 -10.19
CA THR A 46 50.49 -0.30 -9.94
C THR A 46 50.38 -1.35 -8.84
N GLU A 47 50.88 -2.52 -9.18
CA GLU A 47 51.13 -3.71 -8.41
C GLU A 47 52.00 -3.45 -7.16
N ALA A 48 51.74 -4.23 -6.09
CA ALA A 48 52.54 -4.44 -4.88
C ALA A 48 52.80 -3.22 -3.96
N GLU A 49 52.34 -3.28 -2.72
CA GLU A 49 53.15 -3.74 -1.58
C GLU A 49 52.36 -3.59 -0.27
N ALA A 50 52.52 -4.56 0.63
CA ALA A 50 51.93 -4.53 1.96
C ALA A 50 52.61 -3.44 2.81
N THR A 51 51.83 -2.66 3.57
CA THR A 51 52.25 -2.14 4.90
C THR A 51 51.00 -1.82 5.71
N GLN A 52 50.84 -2.57 6.80
CA GLN A 52 50.02 -2.20 7.95
C GLN A 52 50.72 -1.04 8.67
N GLU A 53 49.99 -0.02 9.13
CA GLU A 53 50.04 0.49 10.52
C GLU A 53 49.16 1.75 10.71
N ILE A 54 48.10 1.57 11.50
CA ILE A 54 47.63 2.39 12.64
C ILE A 54 47.68 3.93 12.50
N ASP A 55 46.51 4.58 12.49
CA ASP A 55 46.22 5.67 13.45
C ASP A 55 44.72 5.92 13.59
N SER A 56 44.25 6.02 14.84
CA SER A 56 42.91 6.47 15.22
C SER A 56 43.06 7.68 16.12
N PRO A 57 42.24 8.71 15.93
CA PRO A 57 41.68 9.38 17.09
C PRO A 57 40.16 9.64 16.99
N ASP A 58 39.50 9.20 18.07
CA ASP A 58 38.33 9.68 18.83
C ASP A 58 37.24 10.61 18.21
N PRO A 59 35.98 10.50 18.68
CA PRO A 59 34.79 11.02 18.03
C PRO A 59 34.45 12.45 18.47
N VAL A 60 33.94 13.26 17.53
CA VAL A 60 33.48 14.64 17.82
C VAL A 60 31.95 14.70 17.79
N GLU A 61 31.42 15.32 18.84
CA GLU A 61 30.01 15.58 19.18
C GLU A 61 29.07 15.95 18.03
N VAL A 62 27.92 15.26 17.96
CA VAL A 62 26.76 15.69 17.18
C VAL A 62 25.95 16.70 18.01
N LYS A 63 26.01 17.95 17.60
CA LYS A 63 25.20 19.05 18.13
C LYS A 63 23.81 18.99 17.49
N THR A 64 22.84 18.38 18.19
CA THR A 64 21.42 18.45 17.85
C THR A 64 20.93 19.90 17.90
N VAL A 65 20.55 20.43 16.74
CA VAL A 65 19.82 21.69 16.61
C VAL A 65 18.34 21.36 16.52
N ALA A 66 17.57 22.06 17.36
CA ALA A 66 16.13 21.94 17.50
C ALA A 66 15.39 22.40 16.25
N GLU A 67 14.40 21.62 15.82
CA GLU A 67 13.43 22.01 14.80
C GLU A 67 12.11 22.33 15.49
N ALA A 68 11.76 23.62 15.48
CA ALA A 68 10.52 24.15 15.97
C ALA A 68 9.54 24.35 14.81
N SER A 69 8.25 24.12 15.13
CA SER A 69 7.04 24.69 14.51
C SER A 69 6.70 24.28 13.06
N HIS A 70 5.76 23.35 12.93
CA HIS A 70 4.74 23.41 11.87
C HIS A 70 3.42 23.82 12.52
N ASP A 71 3.02 25.07 12.30
CA ASP A 71 1.77 25.66 12.76
C ASP A 71 0.68 25.42 11.70
N GLU A 72 -0.44 24.87 12.15
CA GLU A 72 -1.67 24.67 11.39
C GLU A 72 -2.23 26.00 10.88
N SER A 73 -2.26 26.17 9.56
CA SER A 73 -3.13 27.15 8.91
C SER A 73 -4.03 26.43 7.91
N ALA A 74 -5.05 25.76 8.45
CA ALA A 74 -6.22 25.40 7.67
C ALA A 74 -6.95 26.67 7.22
N SER A 75 -7.22 26.77 5.92
CA SER A 75 -8.11 27.76 5.26
C SER A 75 -7.51 29.14 4.91
N ASN A 76 -6.41 29.16 4.16
CA ASN A 76 -6.14 30.30 3.26
C ASN A 76 -5.62 29.76 1.92
N ILE A 77 -6.53 29.16 1.14
CA ILE A 77 -6.22 28.86 -0.27
C ILE A 77 -6.10 30.21 -0.99
N ASP A 78 -4.94 30.45 -1.59
CA ASP A 78 -4.62 31.67 -2.31
C ASP A 78 -5.74 32.01 -3.33
N PRO A 79 -6.15 33.29 -3.43
CA PRO A 79 -7.25 33.69 -4.32
C PRO A 79 -7.02 33.28 -5.78
N ALA A 80 -5.77 33.23 -6.26
CA ALA A 80 -5.45 32.77 -7.62
C ALA A 80 -5.78 31.27 -7.79
N VAL A 81 -5.46 30.44 -6.81
CA VAL A 81 -5.78 28.99 -6.83
C VAL A 81 -7.30 28.78 -6.78
N SER A 82 -8.02 29.57 -6.00
CA SER A 82 -9.49 29.51 -5.95
C SER A 82 -10.17 29.87 -7.28
N ASN A 83 -9.56 30.75 -8.07
CA ASN A 83 -10.06 31.11 -9.40
C ASN A 83 -9.81 29.96 -10.40
N ILE A 84 -8.63 29.33 -10.35
CA ILE A 84 -8.30 28.16 -11.17
C ILE A 84 -9.27 27.00 -10.87
N LEU A 85 -9.54 26.72 -9.59
CA LEU A 85 -10.49 25.68 -9.16
C LEU A 85 -11.92 25.93 -9.68
N LYS A 86 -12.36 27.19 -9.70
CA LYS A 86 -13.68 27.57 -10.25
C LYS A 86 -13.73 27.43 -11.77
N GLU A 87 -12.65 27.79 -12.45
CA GLU A 87 -12.56 27.67 -13.91
C GLU A 87 -12.54 26.20 -14.35
N GLU A 88 -11.77 25.36 -13.66
CA GLU A 88 -11.76 23.91 -13.90
C GLU A 88 -13.12 23.27 -13.56
N ALA A 89 -13.76 23.66 -12.46
CA ALA A 89 -15.10 23.18 -12.12
C ALA A 89 -16.15 23.55 -13.19
N ALA A 90 -16.08 24.77 -13.75
CA ALA A 90 -16.96 25.19 -14.84
C ALA A 90 -16.69 24.42 -16.14
N ARG A 91 -15.41 24.16 -16.44
CA ARG A 91 -15.00 23.37 -17.61
C ARG A 91 -15.46 21.91 -17.50
N GLU A 92 -15.31 21.29 -16.33
CA GLU A 92 -15.79 19.92 -16.08
C GLU A 92 -17.31 19.82 -16.19
N ALA A 93 -18.05 20.83 -15.71
CA ALA A 93 -19.51 20.87 -15.82
C ALA A 93 -19.99 20.92 -17.28
N ASP A 94 -19.40 21.77 -18.13
CA ASP A 94 -19.72 21.83 -19.57
C ASP A 94 -19.38 20.51 -20.30
N LEU A 95 -18.25 19.88 -19.96
CA LEU A 95 -17.89 18.55 -20.44
C LEU A 95 -18.94 17.50 -20.02
N ARG A 96 -19.35 17.48 -18.75
CA ARG A 96 -20.40 16.59 -18.26
C ARG A 96 -21.75 16.83 -18.91
N GLU A 97 -22.12 18.07 -19.25
CA GLU A 97 -23.37 18.35 -19.96
C GLU A 97 -23.33 17.79 -21.39
N ARG A 98 -22.19 17.92 -22.08
CA ARG A 98 -21.98 17.38 -23.43
C ARG A 98 -21.93 15.85 -23.45
N GLU A 99 -21.29 15.24 -22.47
CA GLU A 99 -21.21 13.78 -22.34
C GLU A 99 -22.47 13.17 -21.73
N GLY A 100 -23.14 13.88 -20.81
CA GLY A 100 -24.40 13.51 -20.19
C GLY A 100 -25.58 13.49 -21.17
N SER A 101 -25.48 14.22 -22.29
CA SER A 101 -26.37 14.06 -23.45
C SER A 101 -26.19 12.73 -24.19
N SER A 102 -25.05 12.03 -24.00
CA SER A 102 -24.72 10.76 -24.68
C SER A 102 -25.00 9.53 -23.81
N LEU A 103 -25.36 9.70 -22.54
CA LEU A 103 -25.83 8.60 -21.71
C LEU A 103 -27.33 8.41 -22.00
N GLU A 104 -27.67 7.35 -22.74
CA GLU A 104 -29.04 6.87 -22.83
C GLU A 104 -29.55 6.67 -21.40
N SER A 105 -30.42 7.58 -20.96
CA SER A 105 -31.29 7.41 -19.80
C SER A 105 -31.98 6.07 -19.98
N GLN A 106 -31.44 5.04 -19.33
CA GLN A 106 -32.03 3.72 -19.33
C GLN A 106 -33.41 3.91 -18.71
N PRO A 107 -34.49 3.81 -19.50
CA PRO A 107 -35.81 4.06 -18.95
C PRO A 107 -36.01 3.00 -17.88
N ASP A 108 -36.36 3.49 -16.70
CA ASP A 108 -37.01 2.79 -15.60
C ASP A 108 -37.17 1.29 -15.88
N LEU A 109 -36.28 0.47 -15.33
CA LEU A 109 -36.33 -0.97 -15.42
C LEU A 109 -37.75 -1.38 -15.00
N ALA A 110 -38.58 -1.70 -15.99
CA ALA A 110 -39.98 -2.06 -15.84
C ALA A 110 -40.07 -3.38 -15.06
N LEU A 111 -39.86 -3.29 -13.75
CA LEU A 111 -40.28 -4.27 -12.79
C LEU A 111 -41.71 -3.88 -12.46
N ASP A 112 -42.67 -4.61 -13.03
CA ASP A 112 -44.03 -4.61 -12.52
C ASP A 112 -43.95 -4.75 -10.98
N PRO A 113 -44.49 -3.80 -10.20
CA PRO A 113 -44.52 -3.96 -8.75
C PRO A 113 -45.29 -5.26 -8.48
N PRO A 114 -44.67 -6.25 -7.81
CA PRO A 114 -45.36 -7.50 -7.52
C PRO A 114 -46.62 -7.19 -6.71
N GLU A 115 -47.77 -7.75 -7.09
CA GLU A 115 -49.01 -7.65 -6.33
C GLU A 115 -48.74 -8.00 -4.87
N GLU A 116 -48.99 -7.05 -3.97
CA GLU A 116 -48.85 -7.25 -2.54
C GLU A 116 -49.75 -8.42 -2.09
N PRO A 117 -49.18 -9.52 -1.55
CA PRO A 117 -50.00 -10.55 -0.97
C PRO A 117 -50.68 -9.97 0.27
N LYS A 118 -52.02 -10.00 0.29
CA LYS A 118 -52.84 -9.67 1.48
C LYS A 118 -52.54 -10.67 2.60
N VAL A 119 -51.47 -10.44 3.34
CA VAL A 119 -51.17 -11.16 4.57
C VAL A 119 -52.22 -10.74 5.60
N LYS A 120 -53.18 -11.63 5.85
CA LYS A 120 -54.05 -11.53 7.01
C LYS A 120 -53.15 -11.61 8.25
N SER A 121 -52.85 -10.46 8.83
CA SER A 121 -52.17 -10.36 10.12
C SER A 121 -53.03 -11.06 11.17
N ASN A 122 -52.65 -12.29 11.52
CA ASN A 122 -53.19 -12.95 12.70
C ASN A 122 -52.50 -12.32 13.91
N ARG A 123 -53.01 -11.18 14.35
CA ARG A 123 -52.55 -10.47 15.54
C ARG A 123 -52.88 -11.34 16.75
N PRO A 124 -51.90 -11.90 17.50
CA PRO A 124 -52.22 -12.45 18.80
C PRO A 124 -52.68 -11.29 19.69
N SER A 125 -53.86 -11.46 20.28
CA SER A 125 -54.42 -10.54 21.26
C SER A 125 -53.48 -10.48 22.47
N ALA A 126 -52.95 -9.29 22.75
CA ALA A 126 -52.23 -9.02 23.97
C ALA A 126 -53.22 -9.07 25.13
N THR A 127 -53.06 -10.07 25.99
CA THR A 127 -53.61 -10.04 27.36
C THR A 127 -52.52 -10.59 28.26
N GLU A 128 -52.18 -9.79 29.28
CA GLU A 128 -51.22 -10.06 30.36
C GLU A 128 -49.73 -9.95 30.05
N SER A 129 -49.27 -8.70 29.84
CA SER A 129 -48.14 -8.12 30.61
C SER A 129 -47.89 -6.68 30.14
N ALA A 130 -48.75 -5.78 30.61
CA ALA A 130 -48.47 -4.36 30.62
C ALA A 130 -47.96 -3.99 32.01
N ALA A 131 -46.65 -4.19 32.24
CA ALA A 131 -45.89 -3.56 33.31
C ALA A 131 -44.40 -3.74 33.00
N ASP A 132 -43.91 -3.01 31.99
CA ASP A 132 -42.55 -2.42 31.92
C ASP A 132 -42.28 -1.97 30.47
N ALA A 133 -42.95 -0.90 30.05
CA ALA A 133 -42.71 -0.27 28.75
C ALA A 133 -42.61 1.24 28.99
N GLY A 134 -41.51 1.61 29.65
CA GLY A 134 -41.19 2.99 30.01
C GLY A 134 -39.85 3.49 29.47
N GLN A 135 -39.26 2.85 28.45
CA GLN A 135 -38.00 3.33 27.87
C GLN A 135 -37.91 3.03 26.37
N ARG A 136 -38.53 3.90 25.56
CA ARG A 136 -38.30 3.97 24.12
C ARG A 136 -38.42 5.42 23.67
N ASP A 137 -37.30 6.16 23.76
CA ASP A 137 -36.94 7.23 22.82
C ASP A 137 -35.51 7.75 23.08
N GLU A 138 -34.53 6.84 23.19
CA GLU A 138 -33.13 7.23 23.03
C GLU A 138 -32.43 6.11 22.25
N LEU A 139 -31.85 6.49 21.11
CA LEU A 139 -31.01 5.63 20.30
C LEU A 139 -29.94 5.01 21.23
N PRO A 140 -29.58 3.74 21.06
CA PRO A 140 -28.51 3.13 21.85
C PRO A 140 -27.25 4.00 21.80
N ASP A 141 -26.72 4.37 22.98
CA ASP A 141 -25.56 5.23 23.12
C ASP A 141 -24.39 4.73 22.26
N VAL A 142 -23.85 5.62 21.42
CA VAL A 142 -22.68 5.34 20.56
C VAL A 142 -21.44 4.95 21.38
N GLU A 143 -21.38 5.33 22.66
CA GLU A 143 -20.36 4.93 23.61
C GLU A 143 -20.41 3.41 23.87
N ALA A 144 -21.59 2.80 23.94
CA ALA A 144 -21.75 1.36 24.12
C ALA A 144 -21.30 0.57 22.87
N ILE A 145 -21.54 1.13 21.68
CA ILE A 145 -21.13 0.53 20.40
C ILE A 145 -19.59 0.56 20.24
N ASN A 146 -18.95 1.68 20.54
CA ASN A 146 -17.48 1.78 20.50
C ASN A 146 -16.79 1.02 21.63
N SER A 147 -17.42 0.95 22.80
CA SER A 147 -16.92 0.17 23.94
C SER A 147 -16.93 -1.33 23.64
N GLY A 148 -17.93 -1.81 22.89
CA GLY A 148 -17.98 -3.20 22.40
C GLY A 148 -16.88 -3.54 21.39
N LEU A 149 -16.45 -2.59 20.56
CA LEU A 149 -15.36 -2.80 19.61
C LEU A 149 -13.96 -2.73 20.23
N ARG A 150 -13.76 -1.92 21.29
CA ARG A 150 -12.45 -1.79 21.98
C ARG A 150 -12.19 -2.86 23.04
N SER A 151 -13.24 -3.44 23.63
CA SER A 151 -13.11 -4.51 24.63
C SER A 151 -12.70 -5.87 24.02
N ASP A 152 -13.00 -6.10 22.73
CA ASP A 152 -12.54 -7.28 21.97
C ASP A 152 -11.03 -7.22 21.64
N LEU A 153 -10.43 -6.02 21.62
CA LEU A 153 -9.00 -5.82 21.33
C LEU A 153 -8.11 -5.74 22.58
N SER A 154 -8.70 -5.71 23.77
CA SER A 154 -7.97 -5.58 25.06
C SER A 154 -8.08 -6.81 25.96
N SER A 155 -8.60 -7.92 25.46
CA SER A 155 -8.71 -9.17 26.21
C SER A 155 -7.58 -10.13 25.83
N ASP A 156 -6.35 -9.74 26.14
CA ASP A 156 -5.27 -10.71 26.38
C ASP A 156 -5.03 -10.76 27.89
N GLU A 157 -4.94 -12.00 28.39
CA GLU A 157 -4.61 -12.41 29.77
C GLU A 157 -5.78 -12.53 30.78
N ALA A 158 -6.54 -13.63 30.69
CA ALA A 158 -6.73 -14.57 31.79
C ALA A 158 -7.52 -15.81 31.33
N GLU A 159 -6.91 -16.97 31.54
CA GLU A 159 -7.37 -18.32 31.24
C GLU A 159 -8.71 -18.66 31.94
N THR A 160 -9.77 -18.98 31.18
CA THR A 160 -10.86 -19.86 31.66
C THR A 160 -11.61 -20.53 30.50
N ASP A 161 -11.76 -21.84 30.64
CA ASP A 161 -12.41 -22.82 29.77
C ASP A 161 -13.89 -22.50 29.43
N ALA A 162 -14.18 -22.22 28.14
CA ALA A 162 -15.48 -22.41 27.49
C ALA A 162 -15.32 -22.31 25.95
N PRO A 163 -16.03 -23.13 25.13
CA PRO A 163 -15.78 -23.18 23.69
C PRO A 163 -16.35 -21.94 22.99
N ALA A 164 -15.49 -20.97 22.71
CA ALA A 164 -15.79 -19.84 21.84
C ALA A 164 -16.29 -20.36 20.48
N ARG A 165 -17.50 -19.96 20.09
CA ARG A 165 -18.04 -20.24 18.76
C ARG A 165 -17.15 -19.51 17.74
N LYS A 166 -16.38 -20.30 16.98
CA LYS A 166 -15.37 -19.81 16.04
C LYS A 166 -16.02 -19.11 14.84
N SER A 167 -16.29 -17.82 14.91
CA SER A 167 -16.54 -16.97 13.74
C SER A 167 -15.21 -16.43 13.17
N GLY A 168 -14.30 -17.34 12.78
CA GLY A 168 -12.93 -16.97 12.38
C GLY A 168 -12.44 -17.65 11.10
N GLY A 169 -13.34 -18.06 10.21
CA GLY A 169 -12.98 -18.77 8.97
C GLY A 169 -12.35 -17.86 7.92
N PHE A 170 -12.89 -16.64 7.76
CA PHE A 170 -12.44 -15.72 6.71
C PHE A 170 -11.05 -15.14 6.97
N LEU A 171 -10.77 -14.66 8.18
CA LEU A 171 -9.43 -14.16 8.54
C LEU A 171 -8.36 -15.25 8.46
N ARG A 172 -8.67 -16.50 8.81
CA ARG A 172 -7.74 -17.63 8.65
C ARG A 172 -7.48 -17.95 7.18
N GLY A 173 -8.50 -17.88 6.32
CA GLY A 173 -8.34 -18.05 4.88
C GLY A 173 -7.52 -16.93 4.25
N PHE A 174 -7.80 -15.68 4.62
CA PHE A 174 -7.05 -14.51 4.15
C PHE A 174 -5.59 -14.55 4.60
N ALA A 175 -5.32 -14.87 5.87
CA ALA A 175 -3.97 -15.03 6.38
C ALA A 175 -3.21 -16.14 5.64
N LEU A 176 -3.87 -17.27 5.33
CA LEU A 176 -3.28 -18.35 4.54
C LEU A 176 -2.92 -17.86 3.13
N ILE A 177 -3.80 -17.11 2.46
CA ILE A 177 -3.53 -16.54 1.14
C ILE A 177 -2.35 -15.56 1.18
N LEU A 178 -2.28 -14.69 2.20
CA LEU A 178 -1.14 -13.78 2.37
C LEU A 178 0.18 -14.54 2.58
N ILE A 179 0.15 -15.59 3.41
CA ILE A 179 1.33 -16.45 3.63
C ILE A 179 1.76 -17.11 2.31
N ILE A 180 0.82 -17.66 1.53
CA ILE A 180 1.11 -18.21 0.20
C ILE A 180 1.69 -17.14 -0.72
N GLY A 181 1.13 -15.93 -0.71
CA GLY A 181 1.63 -14.81 -1.51
C GLY A 181 3.07 -14.45 -1.17
N VAL A 182 3.41 -14.38 0.11
CA VAL A 182 4.79 -14.15 0.59
C VAL A 182 5.71 -15.29 0.16
N ILE A 183 5.27 -16.55 0.28
CA ILE A 183 6.05 -17.71 -0.16
C ILE A 183 6.33 -17.64 -1.68
N LEU A 184 5.31 -17.35 -2.49
CA LEU A 184 5.47 -17.20 -3.94
C LEU A 184 6.40 -16.04 -4.29
N PHE A 185 6.30 -14.91 -3.58
CA PHE A 185 7.22 -13.78 -3.74
C PHE A 185 8.67 -14.17 -3.41
N LEU A 186 8.89 -14.92 -2.34
CA LEU A 186 10.23 -15.43 -2.00
C LEU A 186 10.76 -16.42 -3.05
N ILE A 187 9.89 -17.28 -3.59
CA ILE A 187 10.25 -18.20 -4.68
C ILE A 187 10.65 -17.42 -5.93
N TYR A 188 9.90 -16.37 -6.30
CA TYR A 188 10.21 -15.51 -7.43
C TYR A 188 11.56 -14.81 -7.26
N GLY A 189 11.80 -14.16 -6.11
CA GLY A 189 13.04 -13.44 -5.83
C GLY A 189 14.27 -14.35 -5.73
N ASN A 190 14.09 -15.61 -5.33
CA ASN A 190 15.18 -16.59 -5.19
C ASN A 190 15.19 -17.63 -6.32
N ALA A 191 14.49 -17.39 -7.44
CA ALA A 191 14.32 -18.39 -8.50
C ALA A 191 15.66 -18.97 -9.00
N SER A 192 16.71 -18.14 -9.13
CA SER A 192 18.05 -18.57 -9.55
C SER A 192 18.72 -19.52 -8.54
N GLN A 193 18.63 -19.24 -7.24
CA GLN A 193 19.20 -20.10 -6.21
C GLN A 193 18.45 -21.44 -6.12
N ILE A 194 17.13 -21.42 -6.36
CA ILE A 194 16.31 -22.64 -6.34
C ILE A 194 16.62 -23.53 -7.55
N SER A 195 16.86 -22.96 -8.72
CA SER A 195 17.27 -23.72 -9.92
C SER A 195 18.63 -24.43 -9.75
N GLU A 196 19.57 -23.81 -9.04
CA GLU A 196 20.88 -24.42 -8.77
C GLU A 196 20.76 -25.59 -7.78
N ALA A 197 19.94 -25.44 -6.75
CA ALA A 197 19.72 -26.48 -5.75
C ALA A 197 18.85 -27.64 -6.26
N VAL A 198 17.86 -27.34 -7.12
CA VAL A 198 16.87 -28.31 -7.61
C VAL A 198 16.69 -28.16 -9.14
N PRO A 199 17.58 -28.75 -9.96
CA PRO A 199 17.56 -28.59 -11.42
C PRO A 199 16.29 -29.14 -12.09
N GLN A 200 15.57 -30.04 -11.41
CA GLN A 200 14.30 -30.58 -11.88
C GLN A 200 13.14 -29.57 -11.82
N ALA A 201 13.26 -28.51 -11.02
CA ALA A 201 12.23 -27.46 -10.88
C ALA A 201 12.39 -26.33 -11.92
N ASP A 202 13.53 -26.26 -12.61
CA ASP A 202 13.87 -25.28 -13.65
C ASP A 202 12.73 -24.95 -14.63
N PRO A 203 12.12 -25.93 -15.33
CA PRO A 203 11.12 -25.62 -16.34
C PRO A 203 9.86 -24.98 -15.74
N VAL A 204 9.48 -25.41 -14.53
CA VAL A 204 8.31 -24.86 -13.83
C VAL A 204 8.61 -23.45 -13.32
N LEU A 205 9.78 -23.25 -12.71
CA LEU A 205 10.22 -21.94 -12.22
C LEU A 205 10.33 -20.92 -13.34
N LYS A 206 10.94 -21.29 -14.48
CA LYS A 206 11.05 -20.41 -15.65
C LYS A 206 9.67 -19.99 -16.19
N SER A 207 8.73 -20.93 -16.26
CA SER A 207 7.35 -20.61 -16.68
C SER A 207 6.67 -19.63 -15.73
N TYR A 208 6.81 -19.84 -14.42
CA TYR A 208 6.24 -18.97 -13.39
C TYR A 208 6.86 -17.56 -13.43
N VAL A 209 8.19 -17.46 -13.44
CA VAL A 209 8.91 -16.18 -13.51
C VAL A 209 8.51 -15.41 -14.77
N SER A 210 8.46 -16.08 -15.92
CA SER A 210 8.06 -15.42 -17.18
C SER A 210 6.63 -14.86 -17.15
N MET A 211 5.70 -15.53 -16.48
CA MET A 211 4.32 -15.05 -16.32
C MET A 211 4.26 -13.82 -15.42
N VAL A 212 5.02 -13.82 -14.31
CA VAL A 212 5.11 -12.68 -13.39
C VAL A 212 5.78 -11.49 -14.08
N ASP A 213 6.84 -11.71 -14.86
CA ASP A 213 7.51 -10.67 -15.64
C ASP A 213 6.56 -10.04 -16.67
N GLN A 214 5.78 -10.86 -17.38
CA GLN A 214 4.76 -10.37 -18.31
C GLN A 214 3.70 -9.53 -17.60
N ALA A 215 3.22 -9.96 -16.43
CA ALA A 215 2.26 -9.20 -15.65
C ALA A 215 2.85 -7.86 -15.15
N ARG A 216 4.12 -7.85 -14.75
CA ARG A 216 4.84 -6.63 -14.34
C ARG A 216 4.96 -5.66 -15.50
N LEU A 217 5.43 -6.13 -16.66
CA LEU A 217 5.60 -5.29 -17.85
C LEU A 217 4.25 -4.78 -18.38
N TRP A 218 3.19 -5.60 -18.28
CA TRP A 218 1.83 -5.17 -18.59
C TRP A 218 1.37 -4.04 -17.67
N LEU A 219 1.61 -4.16 -16.36
CA LEU A 219 1.26 -3.13 -15.39
C LEU A 219 2.05 -1.82 -15.64
N GLU A 220 3.34 -1.93 -15.94
CA GLU A 220 4.20 -0.80 -16.30
C GLU A 220 3.70 -0.10 -17.58
N SER A 221 3.25 -0.87 -18.57
CA SER A 221 2.67 -0.29 -19.79
C SER A 221 1.37 0.46 -19.53
N GLN A 222 0.57 0.01 -18.56
CA GLN A 222 -0.69 0.62 -18.17
C GLN A 222 -0.47 1.94 -17.42
N THR A 223 0.55 2.01 -16.57
CA THR A 223 0.90 3.22 -15.80
C THR A 223 1.73 4.22 -16.61
N GLY A 224 2.65 3.75 -17.44
CA GLY A 224 3.49 4.59 -18.31
C GLY A 224 2.76 5.22 -19.52
N GLY A 225 1.61 4.66 -19.92
CA GLY A 225 0.76 5.22 -20.99
C GLY A 225 -0.03 6.48 -20.61
N ALA A 226 -0.20 6.75 -19.31
CA ALA A 226 -0.98 7.90 -18.82
C ALA A 226 -0.19 9.23 -18.77
N GLY A 227 1.14 9.19 -18.94
CA GLY A 227 2.01 10.38 -18.88
C GLY A 227 2.30 11.07 -20.22
N GLN A 228 1.69 10.61 -21.32
CA GLN A 228 1.91 11.12 -22.68
C GLN A 228 0.59 11.50 -23.37
N ASN A 229 -0.18 12.43 -22.79
CA ASN A 229 -1.17 13.22 -23.51
C ASN A 229 -1.29 14.60 -22.86
#